data_AF-A0A378XZA7-F1
#
_entry.id   AF-A0A378XZA7-F1
#
_cell.length_a   1.000
_cell.length_b   1.000
_cell.length_c   1.000
_cell.angle_alpha   90.00
_cell.angle_beta   90.00
_cell.angle_gamma   90.00
#
_symmetry.space_group_name_H-M   'P 1'
#
loop_
_entity.id
_entity.type
_entity.pdbx_description
1 polymer ?
#
loop_
_entity_poly.entity_id
_entity_poly.type
_entity_poly.pdbx_seq_one_letter_code
_entity_poly.pdbx_strand_id
1 'polypeptide(L)'
;MNYGIRDIIELHVFDEAGNFISTINTLKKGSISVANRTIRVKDALLNGDMLKFLNKSEDTKSDYDKFFSKTQNCETIVFNRRVVNCKLIAEGFYRKQENQKDVLVQYEMPKCSIVSAYNFNHSYMGDADDFDYVFEIKEFNEKGDLFKLHIEK
;
A
#
# COMPACT_ATOMS: atom_id res chain seq x y z
N MET A 1 24.97 1.92 18.46
CA MET A 1 24.88 1.60 17.02
C MET A 1 24.02 2.67 16.36
N ASN A 2 24.59 3.47 15.46
CA ASN A 2 23.87 4.51 14.74
C ASN A 2 23.56 4.04 13.32
N TYR A 3 22.41 4.44 12.79
CA TYR A 3 21.93 4.07 11.46
C TYR A 3 21.64 5.31 10.63
N GLY A 4 22.14 5.32 9.38
CA GLY A 4 21.61 6.24 8.37
C GLY A 4 20.27 5.73 7.87
N ILE A 5 19.22 6.55 7.96
CA ILE A 5 17.88 6.23 7.46
C ILE A 5 17.89 6.26 5.93
N ARG A 6 17.37 5.21 5.27
CA ARG A 6 16.96 5.26 3.87
C ARG A 6 15.47 5.02 3.72
N ASP A 7 14.95 5.41 2.56
CA ASP A 7 13.54 5.33 2.19
C ASP A 7 13.02 3.89 2.21
N ILE A 8 11.69 3.75 2.34
CA ILE A 8 10.98 2.49 2.08
C ILE A 8 11.16 2.15 0.60
N ILE A 9 11.58 0.92 0.32
CA ILE A 9 11.78 0.45 -1.06
C ILE A 9 10.62 -0.45 -1.48
N GLU A 10 10.13 -1.29 -0.56
CA GLU A 10 9.05 -2.24 -0.85
C GLU A 10 8.00 -2.19 0.26
N LEU A 11 6.73 -2.30 -0.13
CA LEU A 11 5.61 -2.45 0.79
C LEU A 11 4.83 -3.71 0.43
N HIS A 12 4.88 -4.70 1.31
CA HIS A 12 4.08 -5.91 1.19
C HIS A 12 2.73 -5.70 1.87
N VAL A 13 1.67 -5.96 1.12
CA VAL A 13 0.28 -5.81 1.57
C VAL A 13 -0.32 -7.19 1.79
N PHE A 14 -0.95 -7.36 2.95
CA PHE A 14 -1.68 -8.56 3.33
C PHE A 14 -3.11 -8.18 3.74
N ASP A 15 -4.04 -9.11 3.56
CA ASP A 15 -5.39 -8.94 4.11
C ASP A 15 -5.40 -8.99 5.65
N GLU A 16 -6.57 -8.78 6.25
CA GLU A 16 -6.75 -8.80 7.71
C GLU A 16 -6.44 -10.19 8.32
N ALA A 17 -6.62 -11.27 7.57
CA ALA A 17 -6.26 -12.62 8.01
C ALA A 17 -4.73 -12.86 7.95
N GLY A 18 -4.01 -12.12 7.11
CA GLY A 18 -2.57 -12.27 6.88
C GLY A 18 -2.23 -13.00 5.58
N ASN A 19 -3.18 -13.15 4.65
CA ASN A 19 -2.88 -13.66 3.31
C ASN A 19 -2.23 -12.57 2.48
N PHE A 20 -1.20 -12.94 1.73
CA PHE A 20 -0.50 -12.01 0.85
C PHE A 20 -1.40 -11.53 -0.29
N ILE A 21 -1.40 -10.21 -0.54
CA ILE A 21 -2.17 -9.57 -1.61
C ILE A 21 -1.22 -9.13 -2.72
N SER A 22 -0.25 -8.28 -2.39
CA SER A 22 0.68 -7.75 -3.39
C SER A 22 1.89 -7.07 -2.76
N THR A 23 2.89 -6.78 -3.59
CA THR A 23 4.03 -5.94 -3.24
C THR A 23 3.97 -4.66 -4.08
N ILE A 24 4.00 -3.52 -3.41
CA ILE A 24 4.12 -2.21 -4.04
C ILE A 24 5.60 -1.83 -4.02
N ASN A 25 6.23 -1.78 -5.20
CA ASN A 25 7.60 -1.30 -5.33
C ASN A 25 7.56 0.23 -5.49
N THR A 26 8.08 0.95 -4.51
CA THR A 26 7.81 2.38 -4.38
C THR A 26 8.68 3.27 -5.28
N LEU A 27 9.59 2.70 -6.08
CA LEU A 27 10.65 3.44 -6.80
C LEU A 27 11.32 4.54 -5.94
N LYS A 28 11.43 4.31 -4.62
CA LYS A 28 11.97 5.25 -3.61
C LYS A 28 11.09 6.48 -3.29
N LYS A 29 9.81 6.46 -3.64
CA LYS A 29 8.80 7.43 -3.19
C LYS A 29 7.85 6.78 -2.19
N GLY A 30 8.41 6.36 -1.06
CA GLY A 30 7.68 5.82 0.08
C GLY A 30 8.03 6.56 1.37
N SER A 31 7.05 6.84 2.22
CA SER A 31 7.29 7.48 3.53
C SER A 31 6.44 6.87 4.63
N ILE A 32 7.03 6.71 5.83
CA ILE A 32 6.32 6.35 7.07
C ILE A 32 6.31 7.60 7.94
N SER A 33 5.12 8.05 8.35
CA SER A 33 4.96 9.13 9.31
C SER A 33 4.34 8.59 10.60
N VAL A 34 5.12 8.57 11.68
CA VAL A 34 4.63 8.18 13.00
C VAL A 34 3.66 9.24 13.54
N ALA A 35 3.99 10.53 13.34
CA ALA A 35 3.16 11.65 13.79
C ALA A 35 1.78 11.66 13.12
N ASN A 36 1.73 11.43 11.80
CA ASN A 36 0.48 11.39 11.05
C ASN A 36 -0.11 9.98 10.98
N ARG A 37 0.52 8.99 11.62
CA ARG A 37 0.13 7.57 11.60
C ARG A 37 -0.19 7.06 10.20
N THR A 38 0.68 7.36 9.22
CA THR A 38 0.43 7.02 7.82
C THR A 38 1.64 6.42 7.13
N ILE A 39 1.39 5.51 6.18
CA ILE A 39 2.33 5.13 5.14
C ILE A 39 1.82 5.67 3.82
N ARG A 40 2.68 6.36 3.08
CA ARG A 40 2.37 6.86 1.74
C ARG A 40 3.32 6.21 0.76
N VAL A 41 2.79 5.59 -0.28
CA VAL A 41 3.57 4.95 -1.34
C VAL A 41 3.04 5.33 -2.71
N LYS A 42 3.97 5.54 -3.64
CA LYS A 42 3.67 5.67 -5.07
C LYS A 42 3.82 4.30 -5.73
N ASP A 43 2.86 3.93 -6.56
CA ASP A 43 2.93 2.77 -7.42
C ASP A 43 3.14 3.24 -8.85
N ALA A 44 4.23 2.80 -9.47
CA ALA A 44 4.55 3.21 -10.83
C ALA A 44 3.57 2.63 -11.86
N LEU A 45 2.81 1.60 -11.48
CA LEU A 45 1.92 0.85 -12.35
C LEU A 45 0.55 0.62 -11.69
N LEU A 46 -0.47 0.41 -12.49
CA LEU A 46 -1.78 0.03 -12.00
C LEU A 46 -1.76 -1.44 -11.56
N ASN A 47 -1.67 -1.69 -10.26
CA ASN A 47 -1.63 -3.05 -9.70
C ASN A 47 -3.02 -3.70 -9.63
N GLY A 48 -3.25 -4.72 -10.46
CA GLY A 48 -4.53 -5.43 -10.56
C GLY A 48 -4.96 -6.14 -9.28
N ASP A 49 -4.02 -6.72 -8.52
CA ASP A 49 -4.33 -7.41 -7.26
C ASP A 49 -4.75 -6.41 -6.18
N MET A 50 -4.07 -5.26 -6.12
CA MET A 50 -4.49 -4.14 -5.28
C MET A 50 -5.87 -3.60 -5.68
N LEU A 51 -6.14 -3.45 -6.98
CA LEU A 51 -7.47 -3.01 -7.45
C LEU A 51 -8.58 -3.96 -7.01
N LYS A 52 -8.38 -5.29 -7.14
CA LYS A 52 -9.34 -6.29 -6.69
C LYS A 52 -9.49 -6.30 -5.18
N PHE A 53 -8.38 -6.18 -4.45
CA PHE A 53 -8.39 -6.10 -3.00
C PHE A 53 -9.16 -4.87 -2.48
N LEU A 54 -8.98 -3.72 -3.13
CA LEU A 54 -9.62 -2.47 -2.73
C LEU A 54 -11.10 -2.40 -3.12
N ASN A 55 -11.55 -3.20 -4.08
CA ASN A 55 -12.87 -3.08 -4.71
C ASN A 55 -13.65 -4.41 -4.74
N LYS A 56 -14.86 -4.42 -5.30
CA LYS A 56 -15.66 -5.65 -5.47
C LYS A 56 -15.68 -6.06 -6.94
N SER A 57 -15.75 -7.36 -7.22
CA SER A 57 -16.13 -7.86 -8.55
C SER A 57 -17.65 -8.02 -8.63
N GLU A 58 -18.23 -7.83 -9.81
CA GLU A 58 -19.66 -8.00 -10.06
C GLU A 58 -19.89 -8.97 -11.22
N ASP A 59 -20.88 -9.85 -11.08
CA ASP A 59 -21.21 -10.92 -12.03
C ASP A 59 -22.55 -10.70 -12.77
N THR A 60 -23.29 -9.65 -12.45
CA THR A 60 -24.63 -9.40 -13.01
C THR A 60 -24.55 -8.78 -14.41
N LYS A 61 -25.27 -9.35 -15.38
CA LYS A 61 -25.28 -8.88 -16.77
C LYS A 61 -26.68 -8.47 -17.22
N SER A 62 -26.93 -7.17 -17.17
CA SER A 62 -28.03 -6.47 -17.83
C SER A 62 -27.76 -6.31 -19.34
N ASP A 63 -28.75 -5.83 -20.09
CA ASP A 63 -28.57 -5.48 -21.51
C ASP A 63 -27.54 -4.35 -21.73
N TYR A 64 -27.28 -3.51 -20.71
CA TYR A 64 -26.19 -2.54 -20.71
C TYR A 64 -24.82 -3.23 -20.68
N ASP A 65 -24.67 -4.28 -19.86
CA ASP A 65 -23.42 -5.03 -19.69
C ASP A 65 -23.06 -5.87 -20.93
N LYS A 66 -24.05 -6.16 -21.79
CA LYS A 66 -23.81 -6.80 -23.08
C LYS A 66 -22.98 -5.95 -24.03
N PHE A 67 -22.88 -4.64 -23.81
CA PHE A 67 -21.98 -3.77 -24.58
C PHE A 67 -20.51 -4.22 -24.45
N PHE A 68 -20.10 -4.55 -23.22
CA PHE A 68 -18.74 -5.01 -22.92
C PHE A 68 -18.53 -6.49 -23.28
N SER A 69 -19.60 -7.29 -23.41
CA SER A 69 -19.51 -8.69 -23.83
C SER A 69 -19.10 -8.90 -25.30
N LYS A 70 -19.12 -7.85 -26.13
CA LYS A 70 -18.62 -7.90 -27.52
C LYS A 70 -17.10 -7.77 -27.62
N THR A 71 -16.45 -7.32 -26.55
CA THR A 71 -14.99 -7.24 -26.43
C THR A 71 -14.54 -8.38 -25.52
N GLN A 72 -13.54 -9.14 -25.95
CA GLN A 72 -13.06 -10.38 -25.32
C GLN A 72 -12.84 -10.23 -23.80
N ASN A 73 -13.17 -11.27 -23.02
CA ASN A 73 -12.81 -11.51 -21.61
C ASN A 73 -12.41 -10.25 -20.81
N CYS A 74 -13.38 -9.37 -20.54
CA CYS A 74 -13.16 -8.19 -19.72
C CYS A 74 -13.34 -8.54 -18.24
N GLU A 75 -12.39 -8.13 -17.40
CA GLU A 75 -12.54 -8.12 -15.95
C GLU A 75 -13.17 -6.81 -15.50
N THR A 76 -14.27 -6.88 -14.75
CA THR A 76 -15.00 -5.72 -14.23
C THR A 76 -14.73 -5.54 -12.74
N ILE A 77 -14.15 -4.39 -12.39
CA ILE A 77 -13.88 -4.00 -10.99
C ILE A 77 -14.81 -2.85 -10.61
N VAL A 78 -15.61 -3.03 -9.57
CA VAL A 78 -16.59 -2.06 -9.09
C VAL A 78 -16.01 -1.22 -7.96
N PHE A 79 -15.81 0.06 -8.26
CA PHE A 79 -15.27 1.03 -7.30
C PHE A 79 -16.36 1.49 -6.34
N ASN A 80 -16.13 1.25 -5.04
CA ASN A 80 -16.97 1.76 -3.97
C ASN A 80 -16.08 2.36 -2.90
N ARG A 81 -16.46 3.55 -2.40
CA ARG A 81 -15.76 4.14 -1.26
C ARG A 81 -15.95 3.24 -0.04
N ARG A 82 -14.89 2.54 0.35
CA ARG A 82 -14.88 1.67 1.54
C ARG A 82 -13.54 1.74 2.25
N VAL A 83 -13.58 1.47 3.55
CA VAL A 83 -12.38 1.25 4.35
C VAL A 83 -12.02 -0.23 4.24
N VAL A 84 -10.78 -0.53 3.84
CA VAL A 84 -10.24 -1.89 3.79
C VAL A 84 -9.19 -2.01 4.87
N ASN A 85 -9.35 -2.98 5.77
CA ASN A 85 -8.35 -3.31 6.78
C ASN A 85 -7.30 -4.25 6.18
N CYS A 86 -6.05 -4.06 6.57
CA CYS A 86 -4.92 -4.82 6.05
C CYS A 86 -3.79 -4.90 7.08
N LYS A 87 -2.80 -5.75 6.80
CA LYS A 87 -1.51 -5.78 7.48
C LYS A 87 -0.43 -5.39 6.48
N LEU A 88 0.61 -4.73 6.96
CA LEU A 88 1.70 -4.25 6.10
C LEU A 88 3.05 -4.69 6.66
N ILE A 89 3.96 -5.02 5.75
CA ILE A 89 5.40 -5.09 6.03
C ILE A 89 6.08 -4.12 5.07
N ALA A 90 6.69 -3.07 5.60
CA ALA A 90 7.51 -2.16 4.81
C ALA A 90 8.98 -2.57 4.93
N GLU A 91 9.69 -2.64 3.82
CA GLU A 91 11.12 -2.98 3.77
C GLU A 91 11.96 -1.80 3.30
N GLY A 92 13.13 -1.65 3.90
CA GLY A 92 14.14 -0.69 3.50
C GLY A 92 15.51 -1.09 4.01
N PHE A 93 16.51 -0.22 3.83
CA PHE A 93 17.86 -0.47 4.31
C PHE A 93 18.33 0.62 5.26
N TYR A 94 19.00 0.24 6.33
CA TYR A 94 19.76 1.15 7.16
C TYR A 94 21.24 0.97 6.92
N ARG A 95 21.99 2.08 6.94
CA ARG A 95 23.46 2.02 6.85
C ARG A 95 24.06 1.98 8.25
N LYS A 96 24.77 0.90 8.59
CA LYS A 96 25.54 0.78 9.83
C LYS A 96 26.73 1.75 9.79
N GLN A 97 26.87 2.60 10.81
CA GLN A 97 27.99 3.56 10.87
C GLN A 97 29.36 2.87 10.95
N GLU A 98 29.45 1.75 11.68
CA GLU A 98 30.71 1.07 12.03
C GLU A 98 31.45 0.50 10.81
N ASN A 99 30.72 -0.03 9.84
CA ASN A 99 31.30 -0.73 8.67
C ASN A 99 30.70 -0.28 7.34
N GLN A 100 29.85 0.75 7.33
CA GLN A 100 29.15 1.28 6.15
C GLN A 100 28.31 0.24 5.39
N LYS A 101 27.99 -0.91 6.01
CA LYS A 101 27.13 -1.92 5.40
C LYS A 101 25.67 -1.52 5.50
N ASP A 102 24.96 -1.72 4.40
CA ASP A 102 23.51 -1.62 4.37
C ASP A 102 22.93 -2.92 4.96
N VAL A 103 21.97 -2.80 5.88
CA VAL A 103 21.26 -3.92 6.50
C VAL A 103 19.77 -3.79 6.27
N LEU A 104 19.10 -4.92 6.06
CA LEU A 104 17.66 -4.95 5.87
C LEU A 104 16.95 -4.51 7.15
N VAL A 105 15.93 -3.69 6.98
CA VAL A 105 15.04 -3.23 8.03
C VAL A 105 13.61 -3.44 7.59
N GLN A 106 12.82 -4.05 8.47
CA GLN A 106 11.41 -4.34 8.22
C GLN A 106 10.55 -3.68 9.29
N TYR A 107 9.50 -2.98 8.86
CA TYR A 107 8.49 -2.38 9.71
C TYR A 107 7.22 -3.24 9.64
N GLU A 108 6.93 -3.98 10.70
CA GLU A 108 5.74 -4.82 10.83
C GLU A 108 4.59 -3.99 11.39
N MET A 109 3.52 -3.82 10.60
CA MET A 109 2.33 -3.05 10.97
C MET A 109 1.09 -3.95 10.97
N PRO A 110 0.71 -4.51 12.13
CA PRO A 110 -0.33 -5.53 12.22
C PRO A 110 -1.76 -5.01 12.05
N LYS A 111 -1.97 -3.69 12.13
CA LYS A 111 -3.30 -3.07 11.97
C LYS A 111 -3.17 -1.82 11.12
N CYS A 112 -3.57 -1.91 9.87
CA CYS A 112 -3.64 -0.79 8.95
C CYS A 112 -5.01 -0.70 8.29
N SER A 113 -5.33 0.46 7.73
CA SER A 113 -6.44 0.57 6.80
C SER A 113 -6.18 1.55 5.68
N ILE A 114 -6.83 1.32 4.56
CA ILE A 114 -6.81 2.19 3.39
C ILE A 114 -8.24 2.49 2.97
N VAL A 115 -8.49 3.73 2.58
CA VAL A 115 -9.77 4.10 1.97
C VAL A 115 -9.62 3.87 0.46
N SER A 116 -10.45 2.98 -0.11
CA SER A 116 -10.57 2.90 -1.57
C SER A 116 -11.22 4.19 -2.06
N ALA A 117 -10.39 5.14 -2.47
CA ALA A 117 -10.80 6.42 -3.05
C ALA A 117 -9.97 6.63 -4.31
N TYR A 118 -10.38 6.01 -5.41
CA TYR A 118 -9.80 6.30 -6.72
C TYR A 118 -10.40 7.61 -7.22
N ASN A 119 -9.56 8.61 -7.39
CA ASN A 119 -9.93 9.87 -8.03
C ASN A 119 -9.33 9.89 -9.44
N PHE A 120 -10.16 9.66 -10.46
CA PHE A 120 -9.76 9.76 -11.87
C PHE A 120 -9.74 11.21 -12.39
N ASN A 121 -9.75 12.20 -11.51
CA ASN A 121 -9.61 13.58 -11.93
C ASN A 121 -8.24 13.76 -12.59
N HIS A 122 -8.24 14.10 -13.88
CA HIS A 122 -7.08 14.73 -14.51
C HIS A 122 -6.69 15.92 -13.63
N SER A 123 -5.53 15.82 -12.99
CA SER A 123 -4.87 16.99 -12.42
C SER A 123 -4.70 17.99 -13.56
N TYR A 124 -5.47 19.07 -13.54
CA TYR A 124 -5.12 20.29 -14.26
C TYR A 124 -3.67 20.62 -13.93
N MET A 125 -2.89 21.01 -14.94
CA MET A 125 -1.46 21.36 -14.87
C MET A 125 -0.98 21.75 -13.48
N GLY A 126 -0.10 20.93 -12.87
CA GLY A 126 0.67 21.34 -11.70
C GLY A 126 0.96 20.21 -10.74
N ASP A 127 -0.06 19.59 -10.16
CA ASP A 127 0.12 18.66 -9.04
C ASP A 127 -0.70 17.38 -9.26
N ALA A 128 -0.02 16.32 -9.69
CA ALA A 128 -0.50 14.96 -9.44
C ALA A 128 -0.28 14.67 -7.95
N ASP A 129 -1.29 14.17 -7.25
CA ASP A 129 -1.07 13.67 -5.89
C ASP A 129 0.07 12.64 -5.96
N ASP A 130 1.14 12.89 -5.22
CA ASP A 130 2.43 12.29 -5.55
C ASP A 130 2.51 10.80 -5.13
N PHE A 131 1.44 10.30 -4.50
CA PHE A 131 1.28 8.96 -3.93
C PHE A 131 -0.05 8.33 -4.34
N ASP A 132 -0.01 7.06 -4.72
CA ASP A 132 -1.19 6.31 -5.20
C ASP A 132 -1.93 5.59 -4.05
N TYR A 133 -1.23 5.31 -2.95
CA TYR A 133 -1.82 4.66 -1.78
C TYR A 133 -1.39 5.35 -0.48
N VAL A 134 -2.40 5.65 0.35
CA VAL A 134 -2.23 6.17 1.71
C VAL A 134 -2.88 5.21 2.69
N PHE A 135 -2.05 4.54 3.49
CA PHE A 135 -2.48 3.65 4.55
C PHE A 135 -2.42 4.39 5.88
N GLU A 136 -3.48 4.27 6.68
CA GLU A 136 -3.52 4.65 8.08
C GLU A 136 -2.97 3.50 8.95
N ILE A 137 -2.10 3.83 9.90
CA ILE A 137 -1.52 2.92 10.89
C ILE A 137 -2.34 3.04 12.17
N LYS A 138 -2.90 1.92 12.62
CA LYS A 138 -3.68 1.84 13.87
C LYS A 138 -2.85 1.23 14.99
N GLU A 139 -3.24 1.54 16.22
CA GLU A 139 -2.64 0.96 17.42
C GLU A 139 -2.92 -0.55 17.47
N PHE A 140 -1.85 -1.37 17.52
CA PHE A 140 -2.02 -2.82 17.48
C PHE A 140 -2.22 -3.43 18.86
N ASN A 141 -1.97 -2.70 19.94
CA ASN A 141 -2.20 -3.14 21.32
C ASN A 141 -2.76 -2.03 22.22
N GLU A 142 -3.15 -2.39 23.44
CA GLU A 142 -3.74 -1.49 24.45
C GLU A 142 -2.78 -0.41 24.97
N LYS A 143 -1.48 -0.54 24.69
CA LYS A 143 -0.46 0.43 25.09
C LYS A 143 -0.29 1.57 24.08
N GLY A 144 -0.98 1.49 22.95
CA GLY A 144 -0.88 2.48 21.87
C GLY A 144 0.30 2.27 20.94
N ASP A 145 0.93 1.08 20.92
CA ASP A 145 2.04 0.80 20.02
C ASP A 145 1.56 0.70 18.56
N LEU A 146 2.34 1.25 17.63
CA LEU A 146 1.94 1.40 16.22
C LEU A 146 2.54 0.33 15.28
N PHE A 147 3.82 0.02 15.42
CA PHE A 147 4.50 -1.01 14.60
C PHE A 147 5.74 -1.57 15.32
N LYS A 148 6.26 -2.70 14.82
CA LYS A 148 7.53 -3.28 15.26
C LYS A 148 8.61 -3.03 14.22
N LEU A 149 9.84 -2.83 14.68
CA LEU A 149 11.02 -2.67 13.83
C LEU A 149 11.93 -3.89 13.97
N HIS A 150 12.18 -4.57 12.86
CA HIS A 150 13.10 -5.70 12.78
C HIS A 150 14.35 -5.24 12.01
N ILE A 151 15.54 -5.45 12.59
CA ILE A 151 16.82 -5.06 11.99
C ILE A 151 17.72 -6.28 11.93
N GLU A 152 18.26 -6.57 10.75
CA GLU A 152 19.21 -7.66 10.53
C GLU A 152 20.54 -7.42 11.28
N LYS A 153 21.05 -8.45 11.96
CA LYS A 153 22.26 -8.38 12.79
C LYS A 153 23.53 -8.65 12.01
#